data_AF-A0A958EFZ1-F1
#
_entry.id   AF-A0A958EFZ1-F1
#
_cell.length_a   1.000
_cell.length_b   1.000
_cell.length_c   1.000
_cell.angle_alpha   90.00
_cell.angle_beta   90.00
_cell.angle_gamma   90.00
#
_symmetry.space_group_name_H-M   'P 1'
#
loop_
_entity.id
_entity.type
_entity.pdbx_description
1 polymer ?
#
loop_
_entity_poly.entity_id
_entity_poly.type
_entity_poly.pdbx_seq_one_letter_code
_entity_poly.pdbx_strand_id
1 'polypeptide(L)'
;MILILFYVFVAIFIATAAVTLLGITKRISIDQEYLKPLFTALILEVVGAVIALFAGADFFGDTAAGFTSTLPVEVRSDTSDVSRTKIKDLVFQYQNLISTRSGLESDLAGCRVEIEKLKQALGEFDPLKGQVLVLFAQLNTDIAASTGEFINLSYKPDDKQKVASRIHRALIAINAIPGSSDPAPLKVHQALIDYQKRKQFPDVTGNFGRMTLISMINDYLENVRRGA
;
A
#
# COMPACT_ATOMS: atom_id res chain seq x y z
N MET A 1 44.78 -18.91 -10.90
CA MET A 1 43.49 -18.91 -11.63
C MET A 1 42.46 -17.98 -10.98
N ILE A 2 42.20 -18.08 -9.67
CA ILE A 2 41.20 -17.26 -8.94
C ILE A 2 41.46 -15.74 -9.04
N LEU A 3 42.70 -15.30 -8.88
CA LEU A 3 43.07 -13.87 -8.98
C LEU A 3 42.81 -13.29 -10.39
N ILE A 4 43.08 -14.05 -11.44
CA ILE A 4 42.88 -13.60 -12.83
C ILE A 4 41.39 -13.42 -13.11
N LEU A 5 40.55 -14.37 -12.68
CA LEU A 5 39.10 -14.28 -12.84
C LEU A 5 38.54 -13.06 -12.10
N PHE A 6 39.00 -12.81 -10.87
CA PHE A 6 38.61 -11.65 -10.08
C PHE A 6 38.92 -10.33 -10.80
N TYR A 7 40.15 -10.15 -11.29
CA TYR A 7 40.52 -8.92 -12.00
C TYR A 7 39.76 -8.73 -13.31
N VAL A 8 39.42 -9.81 -14.01
CA VAL A 8 38.56 -9.74 -15.21
C VAL A 8 37.16 -9.25 -14.85
N PHE A 9 36.55 -9.78 -13.78
CA PHE A 9 35.24 -9.32 -13.31
C PHE A 9 35.27 -7.84 -12.89
N VAL A 10 36.31 -7.42 -12.16
CA VAL A 10 36.48 -6.02 -11.75
C VAL A 10 36.65 -5.10 -12.96
N ALA A 11 37.42 -5.51 -13.97
CA ALA A 11 37.60 -4.73 -15.19
C ALA A 11 36.30 -4.57 -15.97
N ILE A 12 35.50 -5.64 -16.10
CA ILE A 12 34.18 -5.59 -16.75
C ILE A 12 33.24 -4.67 -15.97
N PHE A 13 33.21 -4.79 -14.63
CA PHE A 13 32.40 -3.93 -13.77
C PHE A 13 32.75 -2.44 -13.95
N ILE A 14 34.04 -2.10 -13.93
CA ILE A 14 34.51 -0.71 -14.12
C ILE A 14 34.12 -0.20 -15.51
N ALA A 15 34.26 -1.02 -16.55
CA ALA A 15 33.88 -0.64 -17.91
C ALA A 15 32.37 -0.38 -18.02
N THR A 16 31.54 -1.28 -17.49
CA THR A 16 30.07 -1.14 -17.46
C THR A 16 29.65 0.09 -16.67
N ALA A 17 30.27 0.33 -15.51
CA ALA A 17 30.01 1.52 -14.70
C ALA A 17 30.34 2.81 -15.46
N ALA A 18 31.53 2.88 -16.10
CA ALA A 18 31.95 4.05 -16.85
C ALA A 18 31.03 4.35 -18.04
N VAL A 19 30.67 3.33 -18.83
CA VAL A 19 29.75 3.47 -19.97
C VAL A 19 28.37 3.94 -19.51
N THR A 20 27.84 3.36 -18.43
CA THR A 20 26.54 3.75 -17.86
C THR A 20 26.56 5.20 -17.38
N LEU A 21 27.64 5.62 -16.71
CA LEU A 21 27.78 6.99 -16.20
C LEU A 21 27.92 8.02 -17.34
N LEU A 22 28.67 7.67 -18.40
CA LEU A 22 28.80 8.47 -19.61
C LEU A 22 27.46 8.58 -20.37
N GLY A 23 26.66 7.52 -20.37
CA GLY A 23 25.30 7.52 -20.92
C GLY A 23 24.34 8.42 -20.14
N ILE A 24 24.34 8.32 -18.81
CA ILE A 24 23.47 9.14 -17.93
C ILE A 24 23.83 10.62 -18.01
N THR A 25 25.13 10.95 -18.05
CA THR A 25 25.62 12.33 -18.19
C THR A 25 25.46 12.90 -19.61
N LYS A 26 24.91 12.11 -20.55
CA LYS A 26 24.76 12.45 -21.98
C LYS A 26 26.07 12.84 -22.67
N ARG A 27 27.22 12.40 -22.13
CA ARG A 27 28.54 12.54 -22.78
C ARG A 27 28.68 11.62 -23.99
N ILE A 28 27.94 10.51 -23.99
CA ILE A 28 27.77 9.60 -25.12
C ILE A 28 26.26 9.44 -25.38
N SER A 29 25.85 9.48 -26.64
CA SER A 29 24.45 9.30 -27.02
C SER A 29 24.13 7.80 -27.06
N ILE A 30 23.45 7.31 -26.01
CA ILE A 30 22.98 5.93 -25.89
C ILE A 30 21.45 5.97 -25.89
N ASP A 31 20.80 5.15 -26.71
CA ASP A 31 19.34 5.07 -26.71
C ASP A 31 18.82 4.63 -25.34
N GLN A 32 17.72 5.24 -24.91
CA GLN A 32 17.15 4.97 -23.58
C GLN A 32 16.80 3.50 -23.35
N GLU A 33 16.48 2.78 -24.43
CA GLU A 33 16.17 1.35 -24.40
C GLU A 33 17.35 0.49 -23.92
N TYR A 34 18.59 0.92 -24.19
CA TYR A 34 19.80 0.25 -23.70
C TYR A 34 20.30 0.82 -22.38
N LEU A 35 20.05 2.11 -22.11
CA LEU A 35 20.49 2.75 -20.87
C LEU A 35 19.81 2.12 -19.63
N LYS A 36 18.51 1.81 -19.73
CA LYS A 36 17.72 1.25 -18.63
C LYS A 36 18.22 -0.13 -18.16
N PRO A 37 18.47 -1.13 -19.04
CA PRO A 37 19.05 -2.40 -18.62
C PRO A 37 20.49 -2.27 -18.13
N LEU A 38 21.34 -1.42 -18.75
CA LEU A 38 22.71 -1.19 -18.26
C LEU A 38 22.73 -0.65 -16.82
N PHE A 39 21.89 0.34 -16.53
CA PHE A 39 21.77 0.90 -15.18
C PHE A 39 21.24 -0.12 -14.18
N THR A 40 20.25 -0.93 -14.59
CA THR A 40 19.68 -1.97 -13.71
C THR A 40 20.71 -3.05 -13.38
N ALA A 41 21.51 -3.48 -14.37
CA ALA A 41 22.59 -4.44 -14.16
C ALA A 41 23.65 -3.89 -13.20
N LEU A 42 24.06 -2.64 -13.36
CA LEU A 42 25.04 -1.98 -12.48
C LEU A 42 24.58 -1.94 -11.01
N ILE A 43 23.31 -1.60 -10.77
CA ILE A 43 22.76 -1.58 -9.41
C ILE A 43 22.77 -2.99 -8.78
N LEU A 44 22.39 -4.01 -9.55
CA LEU A 44 22.34 -5.39 -9.08
C LEU A 44 23.75 -5.92 -8.75
N GLU A 45 24.74 -5.59 -9.58
CA GLU A 45 26.15 -5.91 -9.34
C GLU A 45 26.69 -5.24 -8.07
N VAL A 46 26.42 -3.95 -7.87
CA VAL A 46 26.87 -3.22 -6.66
C VAL A 46 26.25 -3.81 -5.40
N VAL A 47 24.94 -4.06 -5.40
CA VAL A 47 24.25 -4.65 -4.25
C VAL A 47 24.79 -6.05 -3.94
N GLY A 48 25.00 -6.88 -4.96
CA GLY A 48 25.60 -8.20 -4.81
C GLY A 48 27.01 -8.14 -4.21
N ALA A 49 27.86 -7.22 -4.71
CA ALA A 49 29.21 -7.03 -4.20
C ALA A 49 29.23 -6.56 -2.73
N VAL A 50 28.34 -5.64 -2.37
CA VAL A 50 28.19 -5.16 -0.98
C VAL A 50 27.77 -6.31 -0.06
N ILE A 51 26.75 -7.09 -0.43
CA ILE A 51 26.31 -8.24 0.38
C ILE A 51 27.43 -9.28 0.53
N ALA A 52 28.14 -9.60 -0.56
CA ALA A 52 29.25 -10.55 -0.52
C ALA A 52 30.40 -10.07 0.38
N LEU A 53 30.72 -8.77 0.35
CA LEU A 53 31.70 -8.16 1.23
C LEU A 53 31.24 -8.25 2.70
N PHE A 54 29.96 -7.97 2.96
CA PHE A 54 29.42 -8.05 4.32
C PHE A 54 29.33 -9.48 4.87
N ALA A 55 29.09 -10.47 4.02
CA ALA A 55 29.02 -11.87 4.42
C ALA A 55 30.39 -12.50 4.72
N GLY A 56 31.46 -12.00 4.09
CA GLY A 56 32.82 -12.54 4.24
C GLY A 56 33.69 -11.85 5.29
N ALA A 57 33.27 -10.69 5.80
CA ALA A 57 34.03 -9.94 6.78
C ALA A 57 33.62 -10.33 8.20
N ASP A 58 34.59 -10.75 9.00
CA ASP A 58 34.42 -11.07 10.42
C ASP A 58 34.38 -9.78 11.25
N PHE A 59 33.32 -8.99 11.08
CA PHE A 59 33.16 -7.70 11.77
C PHE A 59 33.05 -7.83 13.30
N PHE A 60 32.85 -9.05 13.80
CA PHE A 60 32.63 -9.33 15.21
C PHE A 60 33.63 -10.33 15.80
N GLY A 61 34.62 -10.76 15.02
CA GLY A 61 35.75 -11.57 15.48
C GLY A 61 36.61 -10.79 16.48
N ASP A 62 36.45 -11.14 17.75
CA ASP A 62 37.29 -10.73 18.89
C ASP A 62 37.21 -9.26 19.36
N THR A 63 35.99 -8.73 19.45
CA THR A 63 35.69 -7.35 19.90
C THR A 63 36.15 -7.06 21.33
N ALA A 64 36.33 -8.08 22.17
CA ALA A 64 36.73 -7.91 23.57
C ALA A 64 38.21 -7.49 23.72
N ALA A 65 39.11 -8.08 22.93
CA ALA A 65 40.54 -7.77 22.97
C ALA A 65 40.83 -6.36 22.41
N GLY A 66 40.16 -5.98 21.32
CA GLY A 66 40.28 -4.66 20.69
C GLY A 66 39.73 -3.50 21.52
N PHE A 67 38.71 -3.74 22.35
CA PHE A 67 38.18 -2.72 23.26
C PHE A 67 39.13 -2.46 24.43
N THR A 68 39.76 -3.50 24.98
CA THR A 68 40.74 -3.31 26.07
C THR A 68 42.00 -2.58 25.63
N SER A 69 42.39 -2.70 24.35
CA SER A 69 43.57 -2.04 23.78
C SER A 69 43.34 -0.58 23.36
N THR A 70 42.10 -0.08 23.43
CA THR A 70 41.74 1.32 23.15
C THR A 70 41.50 2.17 24.42
N LEU A 71 41.46 1.54 25.60
CA LEU A 71 41.37 2.28 26.87
C LEU A 71 42.71 2.96 27.22
N PRO A 72 42.69 4.20 27.78
CA PRO A 72 43.89 4.91 28.25
C PRO A 72 44.71 4.08 29.25
N VAL A 73 46.04 4.24 29.22
CA VAL A 73 46.99 3.44 30.02
C VAL A 73 46.72 3.59 31.53
N GLU A 74 46.29 4.77 31.97
CA GLU A 74 45.93 5.09 33.35
C GLU A 74 44.74 4.25 33.86
N VAL A 75 43.77 3.94 32.99
CA VAL A 75 42.61 3.09 33.31
C VAL A 75 43.00 1.60 33.37
N ARG A 76 44.06 1.20 32.66
CA ARG A 76 44.58 -0.19 32.71
C ARG A 76 45.35 -0.49 33.98
N SER A 77 46.02 0.51 34.55
CA SER A 77 46.87 0.35 35.75
C SER A 77 46.14 0.54 37.07
N ASP A 78 44.96 1.19 37.09
CA ASP A 78 44.20 1.50 38.32
C ASP A 78 42.88 0.70 38.45
N THR A 79 42.68 -0.31 37.60
CA THR A 79 41.49 -1.17 37.71
C THR A 79 41.76 -2.35 38.62
N SER A 80 41.41 -2.20 39.90
CA SER A 80 41.16 -3.33 40.81
C SER A 80 40.27 -4.38 40.10
N ASP A 81 40.39 -5.66 40.47
CA ASP A 81 39.59 -6.75 39.89
C ASP A 81 38.08 -6.45 39.90
N VAL A 82 37.63 -5.64 40.86
CA VAL A 82 36.25 -5.15 40.98
C VAL A 82 35.82 -4.31 39.77
N SER A 83 36.67 -3.42 39.25
CA SER A 83 36.35 -2.59 38.09
C SER A 83 36.31 -3.39 36.79
N ARG A 84 37.15 -4.43 36.66
CA ARG A 84 37.12 -5.35 35.52
C ARG A 84 35.83 -6.18 35.49
N THR A 85 35.37 -6.64 36.65
CA THR A 85 34.10 -7.37 36.78
C THR A 85 32.91 -6.48 36.43
N LYS A 86 32.87 -5.24 36.93
CA LYS A 86 31.80 -4.29 36.57
C LYS A 86 31.75 -3.99 35.07
N ILE A 87 32.89 -3.82 34.41
CA ILE A 87 32.95 -3.60 32.96
C ILE A 87 32.42 -4.82 32.20
N LYS A 88 32.81 -6.05 32.60
CA LYS A 88 32.30 -7.29 32.00
C LYS A 88 30.78 -7.42 32.16
N ASP A 89 30.25 -7.13 33.35
CA ASP A 89 28.81 -7.16 33.61
C ASP A 89 28.07 -6.13 32.76
N LEU A 90 28.60 -4.91 32.61
CA LEU A 90 28.03 -3.87 31.74
C LEU A 90 28.04 -4.29 30.27
N VAL A 91 29.11 -4.91 29.78
CA VAL A 91 29.19 -5.43 28.41
C VAL A 91 28.16 -6.55 28.20
N PHE A 92 28.02 -7.46 29.16
CA PHE A 92 27.04 -8.54 29.09
C PHE A 92 25.60 -8.01 29.09
N GLN A 93 25.29 -7.02 29.95
CA GLN A 93 24.00 -6.34 29.97
C GLN A 93 23.70 -5.64 28.64
N TYR A 94 24.71 -4.97 28.05
CA TYR A 94 24.55 -4.32 26.76
C TYR A 94 24.29 -5.32 25.61
N GLN A 95 24.98 -6.46 25.60
CA GLN A 95 24.74 -7.53 24.63
C GLN A 95 23.32 -8.12 24.76
N ASN A 96 22.86 -8.36 26.00
CA ASN A 96 21.49 -8.82 26.24
C ASN A 96 20.45 -7.80 25.76
N LEU A 97 20.70 -6.50 25.94
CA LEU A 97 19.85 -5.43 25.44
C LEU A 97 19.79 -5.42 23.90
N ILE A 98 20.92 -5.64 23.22
CA ILE A 98 20.96 -5.76 21.76
C ILE A 98 20.12 -6.96 21.30
N SER A 99 20.28 -8.13 21.91
CA SER A 99 19.49 -9.32 21.57
C SER A 99 17.99 -9.13 21.83
N THR A 100 17.63 -8.42 22.91
CA THR A 100 16.23 -8.11 23.20
C THR A 100 15.65 -7.16 22.16
N ARG A 101 16.42 -6.14 21.75
CA ARG A 101 16.02 -5.18 20.72
C ARG A 101 15.81 -5.86 19.37
N SER A 102 16.70 -6.76 18.95
CA SER A 102 16.53 -7.47 17.67
C SER A 102 15.29 -8.37 17.67
N GLY A 103 14.97 -9.01 18.81
CA GLY A 103 13.71 -9.74 19.00
C GLY A 103 12.48 -8.85 18.82
N LEU A 104 12.44 -7.70 19.52
CA LEU A 104 11.37 -6.72 19.41
C LEU A 104 11.20 -6.16 17.98
N GLU A 105 12.30 -5.90 17.28
CA GLU A 105 12.25 -5.44 15.88
C GLU A 105 11.66 -6.53 14.96
N SER A 106 11.97 -7.81 15.19
CA SER A 106 11.34 -8.92 14.47
C SER A 106 9.85 -9.03 14.76
N ASP A 107 9.44 -8.90 16.01
CA ASP A 107 8.02 -8.97 16.40
C ASP A 107 7.23 -7.81 15.81
N LEU A 108 7.82 -6.59 15.78
CA LEU A 108 7.24 -5.42 15.11
C LEU A 108 7.08 -5.65 13.61
N ALA A 109 8.08 -6.26 12.96
CA ALA A 109 7.99 -6.61 11.55
C ALA A 109 6.85 -7.62 11.30
N GLY A 110 6.70 -8.63 12.17
CA GLY A 110 5.60 -9.58 12.14
C GLY A 110 4.23 -8.91 12.28
N CYS A 111 4.06 -8.05 13.30
CA CYS A 111 2.83 -7.27 13.50
C CYS A 111 2.50 -6.40 12.27
N ARG A 112 3.51 -5.81 11.63
CA ARG A 112 3.30 -4.99 10.43
C ARG A 112 2.75 -5.81 9.26
N VAL A 113 3.25 -7.03 9.07
CA VAL A 113 2.74 -7.96 8.06
C VAL A 113 1.29 -8.36 8.35
N GLU A 114 0.95 -8.64 9.61
CA GLU A 114 -0.42 -8.95 10.00
C GLU A 114 -1.38 -7.77 9.79
N ILE A 115 -0.94 -6.55 10.11
CA ILE A 115 -1.72 -5.34 9.84
C ILE A 115 -2.00 -5.19 8.34
N GLU A 116 -1.00 -5.43 7.48
CA GLU A 116 -1.22 -5.36 6.03
C GLU A 116 -2.13 -6.47 5.51
N LYS A 117 -2.02 -7.69 6.04
CA LYS A 117 -2.97 -8.78 5.74
C LYS A 117 -4.40 -8.42 6.17
N LEU A 118 -4.57 -7.86 7.36
CA LEU A 118 -5.86 -7.41 7.85
C LEU A 118 -6.41 -6.24 7.01
N LYS A 119 -5.57 -5.29 6.60
CA LYS A 119 -5.98 -4.22 5.68
C LYS A 119 -6.39 -4.76 4.32
N GLN A 120 -5.71 -5.77 3.80
CA GLN A 120 -6.08 -6.43 2.55
C GLN A 120 -7.43 -7.14 2.69
N ALA A 121 -7.61 -7.94 3.74
CA ALA A 121 -8.89 -8.60 4.04
C ALA A 121 -10.02 -7.60 4.31
N LEU A 122 -9.71 -6.45 4.94
CA LEU A 122 -10.66 -5.36 5.15
C LEU A 122 -10.95 -4.58 3.86
N GLY A 123 -9.98 -4.47 2.95
CA GLY A 123 -10.18 -3.93 1.61
C GLY A 123 -11.08 -4.80 0.75
N GLU A 124 -11.08 -6.12 0.98
CA GLU A 124 -12.08 -7.05 0.41
C GLU A 124 -13.46 -6.89 1.07
N PHE A 125 -13.49 -6.47 2.34
CA PHE A 125 -14.69 -6.12 3.09
C PHE A 125 -15.15 -4.70 2.76
N ASP A 126 -15.66 -4.49 1.54
CA ASP A 126 -16.21 -3.19 1.11
C ASP A 126 -17.26 -2.70 2.13
N PRO A 127 -16.98 -1.64 2.92
CA PRO A 127 -17.91 -1.15 3.92
C PRO A 127 -19.21 -0.65 3.30
N LEU A 128 -19.27 -0.40 1.98
CA LEU A 128 -20.54 -0.22 1.28
C LEU A 128 -21.37 -1.51 1.30
N LYS A 129 -20.83 -2.71 1.08
CA LYS A 129 -21.63 -3.95 0.97
C LYS A 129 -22.47 -4.23 2.21
N GLY A 130 -21.95 -4.00 3.41
CA GLY A 130 -22.70 -4.12 4.66
C GLY A 130 -23.78 -3.04 4.85
N GLN A 131 -23.57 -1.85 4.29
CA GLN A 131 -24.48 -0.70 4.42
C GLN A 131 -25.46 -0.56 3.25
N VAL A 132 -25.27 -1.29 2.15
CA VAL A 132 -26.12 -1.17 0.96
C VAL A 132 -27.54 -1.64 1.21
N LEU A 133 -27.74 -2.70 2.00
CA LEU A 133 -29.10 -3.12 2.40
C LEU A 133 -29.79 -2.06 3.26
N VAL A 134 -29.04 -1.42 4.18
CA VAL A 134 -29.54 -0.30 4.99
C VAL A 134 -29.88 0.89 4.09
N LEU A 135 -29.05 1.17 3.09
CA LEU A 135 -29.28 2.23 2.11
C LEU A 135 -30.56 1.98 1.30
N PHE A 136 -30.79 0.76 0.83
CA PHE A 136 -32.02 0.40 0.12
C PHE A 136 -33.25 0.49 1.02
N ALA A 137 -33.15 0.10 2.29
CA ALA A 137 -34.25 0.29 3.25
C ALA A 137 -34.58 1.77 3.45
N GLN A 138 -33.57 2.64 3.60
CA GLN A 138 -33.77 4.09 3.70
C GLN A 138 -34.42 4.67 2.44
N LEU A 139 -33.97 4.25 1.26
CA LEU A 139 -34.56 4.68 -0.01
C LEU A 139 -36.01 4.22 -0.16
N ASN A 140 -36.37 3.04 0.34
CA ASN A 140 -37.76 2.59 0.37
C ASN A 140 -38.62 3.47 1.30
N THR A 141 -38.09 3.88 2.45
CA THR A 141 -38.74 4.84 3.34
C THR A 141 -38.89 6.21 2.67
N ASP A 142 -37.88 6.68 1.95
CA ASP A 142 -37.93 7.96 1.24
C ASP A 142 -38.99 7.95 0.12
N ILE A 143 -39.15 6.82 -0.60
CA ILE A 143 -40.22 6.63 -1.58
C ILE A 143 -41.59 6.64 -0.91
N ALA A 144 -41.75 5.96 0.24
CA ALA A 144 -43.02 5.92 0.97
C ALA A 144 -43.42 7.29 1.52
N ALA A 145 -42.45 8.15 1.83
CA ALA A 145 -42.67 9.51 2.30
C ALA A 145 -42.99 10.51 1.16
N SER A 146 -42.80 10.14 -0.11
CA SER A 146 -43.07 11.04 -1.23
C SER A 146 -44.54 11.02 -1.64
N THR A 147 -45.11 12.21 -1.87
CA THR A 147 -46.43 12.38 -2.47
C THR A 147 -46.38 11.96 -3.94
N GLY A 148 -46.67 10.69 -4.22
CA GLY A 148 -46.74 10.15 -5.58
C GLY A 148 -46.07 8.79 -5.80
N GLU A 149 -45.59 8.09 -4.77
CA GLU A 149 -44.92 6.77 -4.88
C GLU A 149 -43.59 6.75 -5.66
N PHE A 150 -43.10 7.93 -6.07
CA PHE A 150 -41.80 8.11 -6.68
C PHE A 150 -41.18 9.44 -6.26
N ILE A 151 -39.86 9.53 -6.39
CA ILE A 151 -39.08 10.72 -6.10
C ILE A 151 -38.65 11.34 -7.42
N ASN A 152 -39.17 12.52 -7.73
CA ASN A 152 -38.73 13.29 -8.89
C ASN A 152 -37.60 14.25 -8.51
N LEU A 153 -36.35 13.95 -8.85
CA LEU A 153 -35.20 14.79 -8.50
C LEU A 153 -35.12 16.12 -9.26
N SER A 154 -35.86 16.30 -10.36
CA SER A 154 -35.90 17.58 -11.10
C SER A 154 -36.86 18.60 -10.49
N TYR A 155 -37.86 18.15 -9.73
CA TYR A 155 -38.76 19.03 -8.99
C TYR A 155 -38.16 19.43 -7.65
N LYS A 156 -37.89 20.74 -7.45
CA LYS A 156 -37.26 21.29 -6.23
C LYS A 156 -35.98 20.52 -5.86
N PRO A 157 -34.93 20.60 -6.69
CA PRO A 157 -33.71 19.81 -6.50
C PRO A 157 -33.02 20.12 -5.17
N ASP A 158 -33.00 21.38 -4.74
CA ASP A 158 -32.32 21.81 -3.51
C ASP A 158 -32.86 21.10 -2.26
N ASP A 159 -34.17 20.86 -2.20
CA ASP A 159 -34.83 20.13 -1.10
C ASP A 159 -34.50 18.63 -1.09
N LYS A 160 -33.93 18.12 -2.20
CA LYS A 160 -33.72 16.68 -2.45
C LYS A 160 -32.27 16.25 -2.38
N GLN A 161 -31.35 17.12 -1.97
CA GLN A 161 -29.93 16.79 -1.89
C GLN A 161 -29.65 15.50 -1.11
N LYS A 162 -30.25 15.35 0.07
CA LYS A 162 -30.04 14.18 0.94
C LYS A 162 -30.47 12.87 0.26
N VAL A 163 -31.61 12.90 -0.44
CA VAL A 163 -32.16 11.72 -1.14
C VAL A 163 -31.34 11.43 -2.40
N ALA A 164 -30.90 12.46 -3.12
CA ALA A 164 -30.04 12.34 -4.28
C ALA A 164 -28.69 11.68 -3.91
N SER A 165 -28.09 12.09 -2.79
CA SER A 165 -26.86 11.47 -2.26
C SER A 165 -27.02 9.99 -1.91
N ARG A 166 -28.21 9.56 -1.46
CA ARG A 166 -28.50 8.14 -1.20
C ARG A 166 -28.66 7.36 -2.50
N ILE A 167 -29.42 7.90 -3.46
CA ILE A 167 -29.60 7.29 -4.78
C ILE A 167 -28.26 7.16 -5.51
N HIS A 168 -27.41 8.19 -5.45
CA HIS A 168 -26.08 8.17 -6.04
C HIS A 168 -25.21 7.05 -5.46
N ARG A 169 -25.18 6.93 -4.12
CA ARG A 169 -24.48 5.84 -3.45
C ARG A 169 -25.01 4.47 -3.86
N ALA A 170 -26.32 4.33 -4.03
CA ALA A 170 -26.94 3.09 -4.49
C ALA A 170 -26.50 2.75 -5.93
N LEU A 171 -26.45 3.73 -6.83
CA LEU A 171 -25.97 3.56 -8.20
C LEU A 171 -24.49 3.16 -8.26
N ILE A 172 -23.65 3.75 -7.41
CA ILE A 172 -22.23 3.35 -7.29
C ILE A 172 -22.13 1.90 -6.80
N ALA A 173 -22.89 1.54 -5.75
CA ALA A 173 -22.85 0.20 -5.15
C ALA A 173 -23.19 -0.93 -6.13
N ILE A 174 -24.00 -0.62 -7.16
CA ILE A 174 -24.37 -1.58 -8.20
C ILE A 174 -23.51 -1.44 -9.47
N ASN A 175 -22.42 -0.67 -9.42
CA ASN A 175 -21.53 -0.36 -10.54
C ASN A 175 -22.27 0.27 -11.74
N ALA A 176 -23.38 0.98 -11.51
CA ALA A 176 -24.15 1.64 -12.56
C ALA A 176 -23.51 2.97 -13.00
N ILE A 177 -22.68 3.57 -12.16
CA ILE A 177 -21.91 4.79 -12.42
C ILE A 177 -20.56 4.71 -11.69
N PRO A 178 -19.52 5.43 -12.16
CA PRO A 178 -18.23 5.49 -11.47
C PRO A 178 -18.32 6.22 -10.13
N GLY A 179 -17.49 5.80 -9.17
CA GLY A 179 -17.36 6.45 -7.87
C GLY A 179 -16.96 7.92 -8.02
N SER A 180 -17.78 8.84 -7.52
CA SER A 180 -17.52 10.28 -7.55
C SER A 180 -18.14 11.00 -6.36
N SER A 181 -17.66 12.22 -6.09
CA SER A 181 -18.14 13.11 -5.04
C SER A 181 -19.64 13.37 -5.13
N ASP A 182 -20.26 13.71 -3.98
CA ASP A 182 -21.68 14.00 -3.81
C ASP A 182 -22.23 14.89 -4.96
N PRO A 183 -23.01 14.34 -5.91
CA PRO A 183 -23.43 15.09 -7.08
C PRO A 183 -24.61 15.99 -6.76
N ALA A 184 -24.74 17.04 -7.58
CA ALA A 184 -25.98 17.80 -7.64
C ALA A 184 -27.17 16.89 -8.03
N PRO A 185 -28.39 17.14 -7.54
CA PRO A 185 -29.54 16.26 -7.73
C PRO A 185 -29.90 16.06 -9.21
N LEU A 186 -29.68 17.07 -10.04
CA LEU A 186 -29.87 16.99 -11.49
C LEU A 186 -28.89 16.04 -12.18
N LYS A 187 -27.65 15.90 -11.68
CA LYS A 187 -26.71 14.89 -12.19
C LYS A 187 -27.17 13.48 -11.82
N VAL A 188 -27.69 13.30 -10.60
CA VAL A 188 -28.27 12.02 -10.16
C VAL A 188 -29.51 11.68 -10.97
N HIS A 189 -30.35 12.66 -11.29
CA HIS A 189 -31.50 12.49 -12.18
C HIS A 189 -31.09 11.97 -13.56
N GLN A 190 -30.06 12.57 -14.16
CA GLN A 190 -29.54 12.08 -15.44
C GLN A 190 -29.00 10.65 -15.34
N ALA A 191 -28.26 10.33 -14.26
CA ALA A 191 -27.78 8.98 -14.03
C ALA A 191 -28.91 7.96 -13.88
N LEU A 192 -30.04 8.34 -13.29
CA LEU A 192 -31.24 7.50 -13.22
C LEU A 192 -31.86 7.27 -14.60
N ILE A 193 -31.97 8.30 -15.44
CA ILE A 193 -32.44 8.17 -16.82
C ILE A 193 -31.56 7.15 -17.56
N ASP A 194 -30.25 7.28 -17.45
CA ASP A 194 -29.31 6.39 -18.14
C ASP A 194 -29.41 4.95 -17.61
N TYR A 195 -29.58 4.79 -16.30
CA TYR A 195 -29.83 3.49 -15.67
C TYR A 195 -31.14 2.85 -16.17
N GLN A 196 -32.24 3.60 -16.15
CA GLN A 196 -33.56 3.13 -16.60
C GLN A 196 -33.56 2.74 -18.08
N LYS A 197 -32.86 3.50 -18.94
CA LYS A 197 -32.65 3.14 -20.36
C LYS A 197 -31.92 1.81 -20.50
N ARG A 198 -30.81 1.62 -19.79
CA ARG A 198 -30.05 0.35 -19.81
C ARG A 198 -30.88 -0.83 -19.35
N LYS A 199 -31.80 -0.61 -18.41
CA LYS A 199 -32.74 -1.62 -17.91
C LYS A 199 -34.02 -1.77 -18.71
N GLN A 200 -34.18 -1.01 -19.80
CA GLN A 200 -35.33 -1.08 -20.70
C GLN A 200 -36.66 -0.87 -19.96
N PHE A 201 -36.69 0.08 -19.03
CA PHE A 201 -37.93 0.45 -18.35
C PHE A 201 -38.93 1.00 -19.38
N PRO A 202 -40.24 0.71 -19.25
CA PRO A 202 -41.25 1.19 -20.19
C PRO A 202 -41.32 2.72 -20.22
N ASP A 203 -41.16 3.36 -19.05
CA ASP A 203 -41.14 4.81 -18.90
C ASP A 203 -39.79 5.27 -18.35
N VAL A 204 -39.02 5.96 -19.18
CA VAL A 204 -37.74 6.56 -18.79
C VAL A 204 -37.97 8.02 -18.41
N THR A 205 -38.27 8.24 -17.13
CA THR A 205 -38.61 9.57 -16.60
C THR A 205 -37.54 10.15 -15.67
N GLY A 206 -36.58 9.33 -15.23
CA GLY A 206 -35.64 9.72 -14.17
C GLY A 206 -36.28 9.84 -12.78
N ASN A 207 -37.55 9.44 -12.64
CA ASN A 207 -38.21 9.32 -11.34
C ASN A 207 -37.72 8.06 -10.64
N PHE A 208 -37.38 8.18 -9.36
CA PHE A 208 -36.95 7.06 -8.54
C PHE A 208 -38.13 6.47 -7.77
N GLY A 209 -38.65 5.33 -8.22
CA GLY A 209 -39.77 4.61 -7.59
C GLY A 209 -39.41 3.18 -7.20
N ARG A 210 -40.39 2.43 -6.68
CA ARG A 210 -40.19 1.05 -6.19
C ARG A 210 -39.62 0.11 -7.24
N MET A 211 -40.07 0.21 -8.49
CA MET A 211 -39.55 -0.62 -9.59
C MET A 211 -38.07 -0.37 -9.85
N THR A 212 -37.64 0.90 -9.82
CA THR A 212 -36.21 1.25 -9.96
C THR A 212 -35.42 0.70 -8.78
N LEU A 213 -35.92 0.85 -7.55
CA LEU A 213 -35.28 0.30 -6.36
C LEU A 213 -35.13 -1.23 -6.42
N ILE A 214 -36.19 -1.96 -6.80
CA ILE A 214 -36.16 -3.43 -6.95
C ILE A 214 -35.11 -3.84 -8.00
N SER A 215 -35.06 -3.15 -9.13
CA SER A 215 -34.04 -3.39 -10.16
C SER A 215 -32.62 -3.19 -9.62
N MET A 216 -32.40 -2.14 -8.82
CA MET A 216 -31.09 -1.90 -8.18
C MET A 216 -30.74 -3.00 -7.18
N ILE A 217 -31.70 -3.47 -6.38
CA ILE A 217 -31.50 -4.58 -5.44
C ILE A 217 -31.10 -5.85 -6.21
N ASN A 218 -31.78 -6.17 -7.31
CA ASN A 218 -31.44 -7.32 -8.14
C ASN A 218 -30.02 -7.21 -8.71
N ASP A 219 -29.65 -6.04 -9.24
CA ASP A 219 -28.29 -5.81 -9.75
C ASP A 219 -27.23 -5.96 -8.66
N TYR A 220 -27.51 -5.47 -7.47
CA TYR A 220 -26.64 -5.64 -6.32
C TYR A 220 -26.44 -7.12 -6.01
N LEU A 221 -27.52 -7.89 -5.91
CA LEU A 221 -27.46 -9.33 -5.62
C LEU A 221 -26.73 -10.11 -6.73
N GLU A 222 -26.94 -9.75 -7.99
CA GLU A 222 -26.20 -10.34 -9.12
C GLU A 222 -24.70 -10.03 -9.05
N ASN A 223 -24.32 -8.79 -8.76
CA ASN A 223 -22.93 -8.39 -8.62
C ASN A 223 -22.26 -9.13 -7.46
N VAL A 224 -22.95 -9.28 -6.32
CA VAL A 224 -22.48 -10.06 -5.18
C VAL A 224 -22.28 -11.53 -5.58
N ARG A 225 -23.24 -12.11 -6.31
CA ARG A 225 -23.18 -13.51 -6.77
C ARG A 225 -22.05 -13.77 -7.77
N ARG A 226 -21.69 -12.79 -8.61
CA ARG A 226 -20.59 -12.91 -9.59
C ARG A 226 -19.21 -12.71 -8.97
N GLY A 227 -19.13 -12.03 -7.82
CA GLY A 227 -17.88 -11.76 -7.10
C GLY A 227 -17.59 -12.70 -5.93
N ALA A 228 -18.42 -13.73 -5.72
CA ALA A 228 -18.25 -14.81 -4.75
C ALA A 228 -17.99 -16.12 -5.48
#